data_AF-A0A948FH82-F1
#
_entry.id   AF-A0A948FH82-F1
#
_cell.length_a   1.000
_cell.length_b   1.000
_cell.length_c   1.000
_cell.angle_alpha   90.00
_cell.angle_beta   90.00
_cell.angle_gamma   90.00
#
_symmetry.space_group_name_H-M   'P 1'
#
loop_
_entity.id
_entity.type
_entity.pdbx_description
1 polymer ?
#
loop_
_entity_poly.entity_id
_entity_poly.type
_entity_poly.pdbx_seq_one_letter_code
_entity_poly.pdbx_strand_id
1 'polypeptide(L)'
;MLAGCIFIAAGAATAGESSVEKGSKLFNDPALGGSTNPKSCNSCHPGGEGLEKAGAKANLTEMINRCVVGPLKGSKIDGRSVEMRSLKMYIESLSGK
;
A
#
# COMPACT_ATOMS: atom_id res chain seq x y z
N MET A 1 49.93 11.37 -1.75
CA MET A 1 49.45 9.99 -1.90
C MET A 1 48.06 9.90 -1.28
N LEU A 2 47.08 9.46 -2.08
CA LEU A 2 45.73 8.97 -1.72
C LEU A 2 44.79 9.97 -1.02
N ALA A 3 43.93 10.72 -1.72
CA ALA A 3 42.74 10.27 -2.46
C ALA A 3 41.81 9.38 -1.63
N GLY A 4 40.68 9.95 -1.18
CA GLY A 4 39.62 9.25 -0.48
C GLY A 4 38.28 9.90 -0.78
N CYS A 5 37.82 9.80 -2.04
CA CYS A 5 36.47 10.21 -2.42
C CYS A 5 35.47 9.25 -1.77
N ILE A 6 34.68 9.75 -0.82
CA ILE A 6 33.54 9.03 -0.26
C ILE A 6 32.45 8.99 -1.34
N PHE A 7 32.35 7.85 -2.01
CA PHE A 7 31.19 7.53 -2.83
C PHE A 7 30.01 7.20 -1.91
N ILE A 8 29.10 8.16 -1.72
CA ILE A 8 27.77 7.84 -1.23
C ILE A 8 27.06 7.12 -2.38
N ALA A 9 27.02 5.79 -2.30
CA ALA A 9 26.12 4.99 -3.12
C ALA A 9 24.69 5.30 -2.68
N ALA A 10 24.07 6.29 -3.32
CA ALA A 10 22.63 6.47 -3.27
C ALA A 10 22.01 5.25 -3.96
N GLY A 11 21.59 4.27 -3.15
CA GLY A 11 20.71 3.20 -3.60
C GLY A 11 19.45 3.86 -4.12
N ALA A 12 19.35 3.99 -5.44
CA ALA A 12 18.10 4.26 -6.10
C ALA A 12 17.19 3.08 -5.79
N ALA A 13 16.36 3.22 -4.76
CA ALA A 13 15.21 2.37 -4.59
C ALA A 13 14.42 2.50 -5.88
N THR A 14 14.52 1.49 -6.75
CA THR A 14 13.63 1.37 -7.88
C THR A 14 12.24 1.34 -7.25
N ALA A 15 11.49 2.43 -7.42
CA ALA A 15 10.08 2.40 -7.09
C ALA A 15 9.49 1.37 -8.05
N GLY A 16 9.40 0.11 -7.59
CA GLY A 16 9.00 -1.02 -8.41
C GLY A 16 7.66 -0.74 -9.09
N GLU A 17 7.36 -1.46 -10.16
CA GLU A 17 6.10 -1.25 -10.86
C GLU A 17 4.91 -1.59 -9.96
N SER A 18 3.78 -0.91 -10.19
CA SER A 18 2.54 -1.22 -9.49
C SER A 18 1.95 -2.52 -10.02
N SER A 19 1.52 -3.41 -9.13
CA SER A 19 0.95 -4.71 -9.48
C SER A 19 -0.10 -5.17 -8.47
N VAL A 20 -0.99 -6.08 -8.92
CA VAL A 20 -1.97 -6.74 -8.04
C VAL A 20 -1.26 -7.52 -6.93
N GLU A 21 -0.16 -8.20 -7.24
CA GLU A 21 0.61 -8.96 -6.24
C GLU A 21 1.20 -8.05 -5.16
N LYS A 22 1.79 -6.90 -5.54
CA LYS A 22 2.26 -5.90 -4.56
C LYS A 22 1.10 -5.37 -3.73
N GLY A 23 -0.06 -5.13 -4.35
CA GLY A 23 -1.27 -4.69 -3.66
C GLY A 23 -1.74 -5.70 -2.62
N SER A 24 -1.76 -6.99 -2.97
CA SER A 24 -2.09 -8.08 -2.05
C SER A 24 -1.11 -8.16 -0.87
N LYS A 25 0.20 -8.04 -1.13
CA LYS A 25 1.22 -8.00 -0.06
C LYS A 25 0.98 -6.82 0.89
N LEU A 26 0.77 -5.62 0.36
CA LEU A 26 0.48 -4.41 1.14
C LEU A 26 -0.84 -4.52 1.92
N PHE A 27 -1.86 -5.15 1.35
CA PHE A 27 -3.15 -5.37 2.02
C PHE A 27 -3.02 -6.25 3.27
N ASN A 28 -2.04 -7.15 3.27
CA ASN A 28 -1.74 -8.05 4.39
C ASN A 28 -0.66 -7.52 5.34
N ASP A 29 -0.03 -6.39 5.03
CA ASP A 29 1.11 -5.84 5.77
C ASP A 29 0.64 -5.02 7.00
N PRO A 30 0.95 -5.44 8.23
CA PRO A 30 0.61 -4.66 9.42
C PRO A 30 1.45 -3.38 9.58
N ALA A 31 2.55 -3.24 8.83
CA ALA A 31 3.39 -2.04 8.83
C ALA A 31 2.99 -1.02 7.75
N LEU A 32 1.90 -1.26 6.99
CA LEU A 32 1.48 -0.37 5.90
C LEU A 32 1.35 1.08 6.36
N GLY A 33 1.96 2.00 5.62
CA GLY A 33 1.96 3.42 5.93
C GLY A 33 2.69 3.78 7.22
N GLY A 34 3.56 2.91 7.74
CA GLY A 34 4.20 3.10 9.05
C GLY A 34 3.25 2.87 10.21
N SER A 35 2.23 2.02 10.03
CA SER A 35 1.32 1.58 11.09
C SER A 35 2.09 1.09 12.32
N THR A 36 1.62 1.47 13.51
CA THR A 36 2.24 1.12 14.80
C THR A 36 1.49 -0.01 15.51
N ASN A 37 0.50 -0.63 14.87
CA ASN A 37 -0.32 -1.68 15.46
C ASN A 37 -0.31 -2.94 14.58
N PRO A 38 -0.70 -4.12 15.11
CA PRO A 38 -0.55 -5.38 14.38
C PRO A 38 -1.65 -5.64 13.35
N LYS A 39 -2.56 -4.68 13.09
CA LYS A 39 -3.65 -4.86 12.14
C LYS A 39 -3.18 -4.56 10.72
N SER A 40 -3.72 -5.30 9.78
CA SER A 40 -3.67 -4.99 8.34
C SER A 40 -5.09 -4.82 7.80
N CYS A 41 -5.25 -4.49 6.52
CA CYS A 41 -6.56 -4.46 5.89
C CYS A 41 -7.25 -5.83 6.03
N ASN A 42 -6.49 -6.90 5.86
CA ASN A 42 -6.97 -8.29 5.98
C ASN A 42 -7.48 -8.65 7.38
N SER A 43 -7.07 -7.93 8.43
CA SER A 43 -7.59 -8.15 9.79
C SER A 43 -9.06 -7.78 9.93
N CYS A 44 -9.58 -6.86 9.10
CA CYS A 44 -10.99 -6.45 9.09
C CYS A 44 -11.74 -6.92 7.84
N HIS A 45 -11.03 -7.17 6.74
CA HIS A 45 -11.56 -7.67 5.48
C HIS A 45 -10.84 -8.97 5.09
N PRO A 46 -11.12 -10.10 5.77
CA PRO A 46 -10.46 -11.37 5.49
C PRO A 46 -10.60 -11.77 4.02
N GLY A 47 -9.48 -11.93 3.31
CA GLY A 47 -9.48 -12.24 1.88
C GLY A 47 -10.12 -11.18 0.98
N GLY A 48 -10.41 -9.98 1.51
CA GLY A 48 -11.14 -8.94 0.79
C GLY A 48 -12.65 -8.90 1.01
N GLU A 49 -13.20 -9.68 1.95
CA GLU A 49 -14.64 -9.75 2.23
C GLU A 49 -15.25 -8.36 2.50
N GLY A 50 -16.36 -8.07 1.81
CA GLY A 50 -17.09 -6.81 1.89
C GLY A 50 -16.51 -5.68 1.04
N LEU A 51 -15.46 -5.94 0.24
CA LEU A 51 -14.82 -4.96 -0.65
C LEU A 51 -15.12 -5.21 -2.14
N GLU A 52 -16.01 -6.13 -2.49
CA GLU A 52 -16.30 -6.58 -3.87
C GLU A 52 -16.81 -5.44 -4.76
N LYS A 53 -17.40 -4.39 -4.14
CA LYS A 53 -17.88 -3.18 -4.84
C LYS A 53 -16.99 -1.96 -4.60
N ALA A 54 -15.92 -2.08 -3.82
CA ALA A 54 -15.06 -0.95 -3.47
C ALA A 54 -14.19 -0.51 -4.66
N GLY A 55 -13.77 -1.45 -5.50
CA GLY A 55 -12.93 -1.20 -6.67
C GLY A 55 -13.48 -0.16 -7.65
N ALA A 56 -14.81 -0.13 -7.83
CA ALA A 56 -15.49 0.79 -8.75
C ALA A 56 -15.71 2.21 -8.20
N LYS A 57 -15.34 2.47 -6.93
CA LYS A 57 -15.63 3.77 -6.30
C LYS A 57 -14.64 4.85 -6.74
N ALA A 58 -15.14 5.98 -7.22
CA ALA A 58 -14.32 7.11 -7.64
C ALA A 58 -13.40 7.66 -6.53
N ASN A 59 -13.80 7.52 -5.27
CA ASN A 59 -13.02 7.94 -4.10
C ASN A 59 -12.24 6.80 -3.43
N LEU A 60 -11.92 5.72 -4.14
CA LEU A 60 -11.20 4.56 -3.60
C LEU A 60 -9.88 4.94 -2.89
N THR A 61 -9.08 5.83 -3.47
CA THR A 61 -7.84 6.33 -2.84
C THR A 61 -8.08 6.98 -1.47
N GLU A 62 -9.18 7.73 -1.34
CA GLU A 62 -9.55 8.37 -0.09
C GLU A 62 -10.01 7.34 0.93
N MET A 63 -10.81 6.35 0.51
CA MET A 63 -11.23 5.24 1.36
C MET A 63 -10.05 4.42 1.88
N ILE A 64 -9.09 4.07 1.02
CA ILE A 64 -7.85 3.36 1.41
C ILE A 64 -7.13 4.17 2.48
N ASN A 65 -6.93 5.48 2.27
CA ASN A 65 -6.24 6.32 3.24
C ASN A 65 -7.01 6.49 4.57
N ARG A 66 -8.36 6.49 4.56
CA ARG A 66 -9.15 6.45 5.80
C ARG A 66 -8.87 5.19 6.61
N CYS A 67 -8.73 4.04 5.95
CA CYS A 67 -8.36 2.78 6.60
C CYS A 67 -6.94 2.83 7.17
N VAL A 68 -5.97 3.32 6.39
CA VAL A 68 -4.57 3.42 6.82
C VAL A 68 -4.42 4.35 8.02
N VAL A 69 -5.01 5.54 7.98
CA VAL A 69 -4.86 6.52 9.07
C VAL A 69 -5.72 6.17 10.29
N GLY A 70 -6.94 5.69 10.08
CA GLY A 70 -7.90 5.45 11.16
C GLY A 70 -7.64 4.14 11.93
N PRO A 71 -8.13 3.00 11.43
CA PRO A 71 -7.91 1.69 12.03
C PRO A 71 -6.45 1.24 12.12
N LEU A 72 -5.64 1.43 11.06
CA LEU A 72 -4.25 0.96 11.05
C LEU A 72 -3.30 1.90 11.80
N LYS A 73 -3.70 3.14 12.11
CA LYS A 73 -2.83 4.12 12.79
C LYS A 73 -1.52 4.39 12.04
N GLY A 74 -1.53 4.25 10.71
CA GLY A 74 -0.44 4.65 9.84
C GLY A 74 -0.57 6.09 9.36
N SER A 75 0.33 6.48 8.48
CA SER A 75 0.36 7.76 7.79
C SER A 75 -0.29 7.66 6.40
N LYS A 76 -0.85 8.78 5.95
CA LYS A 76 -1.46 8.90 4.62
C LYS A 76 -0.43 8.55 3.54
N ILE A 77 -0.83 7.68 2.61
CA ILE A 77 -0.06 7.30 1.43
C ILE A 77 -0.35 8.30 0.30
N ASP A 78 0.66 8.77 -0.43
CA ASP A 78 0.47 9.61 -1.63
C ASP A 78 -0.40 8.85 -2.64
N GLY A 79 -1.48 9.49 -3.10
CA GLY A 79 -2.40 8.94 -4.08
C GLY A 79 -1.74 8.50 -5.40
N ARG A 80 -0.58 9.08 -5.72
CA ARG A 80 0.22 8.83 -6.92
C ARG A 80 1.39 7.86 -6.66
N SER A 81 1.50 7.28 -5.48
CA SER A 81 2.58 6.33 -5.20
C SER A 81 2.31 4.97 -5.85
N VAL A 82 3.36 4.17 -5.98
CA VAL A 82 3.25 2.78 -6.45
C VAL A 82 2.39 1.97 -5.49
N GLU A 83 2.54 2.19 -4.17
CA GLU A 83 1.82 1.51 -3.10
C GLU A 83 0.32 1.73 -3.25
N MET A 84 -0.12 2.99 -3.41
CA MET A 84 -1.53 3.30 -3.60
C MET A 84 -2.07 2.67 -4.88
N ARG A 85 -1.35 2.80 -6.01
CA ARG A 85 -1.76 2.17 -7.27
C ARG A 85 -1.89 0.65 -7.14
N SER A 86 -0.95 0.01 -6.46
CA SER A 86 -0.96 -1.44 -6.25
C SER A 86 -2.14 -1.88 -5.37
N LEU A 87 -2.39 -1.16 -4.26
CA LEU A 87 -3.56 -1.39 -3.40
C LEU A 87 -4.88 -1.26 -4.17
N LYS A 88 -5.01 -0.24 -5.02
CA LYS A 88 -6.19 -0.08 -5.89
C LYS A 88 -6.35 -1.25 -6.84
N MET A 89 -5.30 -1.64 -7.57
CA MET A 89 -5.35 -2.79 -8.48
C MET A 89 -5.79 -4.06 -7.76
N TYR A 90 -5.29 -4.30 -6.55
CA TYR A 90 -5.72 -5.44 -5.75
C TYR A 90 -7.19 -5.35 -5.36
N ILE A 91 -7.67 -4.22 -4.82
CA ILE A 91 -9.09 -4.07 -4.46
C ILE A 91 -10.01 -4.15 -5.68
N GLU A 92 -9.60 -3.60 -6.82
CA GLU A 92 -10.30 -3.73 -8.10
C GLU A 92 -10.40 -5.21 -8.53
N SER A 93 -9.35 -6.00 -8.31
CA SER A 93 -9.33 -7.45 -8.61
C SER A 93 -10.24 -8.30 -7.71
N LEU A 94 -10.74 -7.74 -6.60
CA LEU A 94 -11.72 -8.42 -5.73
C LEU A 94 -13.15 -8.33 -6.27
N SER A 95 -13.38 -7.55 -7.33
CA SER A 95 -14.71 -7.41 -7.92
C SER A 95 -15.20 -8.75 -8.50
N GLY A 96 -16.40 -9.18 -8.11
CA GLY A 96 -17.03 -10.41 -8.63
C GLY A 96 -16.51 -11.71 -8.03
N LYS A 97 -15.76 -11.65 -6.92
CA LYS A 97 -15.46 -12.80 -6.06
C LYS A 97 -16.60 -13.12 -5.10
#